data_AF-Q02486-F1
#
_entry.id   AF-Q02486-F1
#
_cell.length_a   1.000
_cell.length_b   1.000
_cell.length_c   1.000
_cell.angle_alpha   90.00
_cell.angle_beta   90.00
_cell.angle_gamma   90.00
#
_symmetry.space_group_name_H-M   'P 1'
#
loop_
_entity.id
_entity.type
_entity.pdbx_description
1 polymer ?
#
loop_
_entity_poly.entity_id
_entity_poly.type
_entity_poly.pdbx_seq_one_letter_code
_entity_poly.pdbx_strand_id
1 'polypeptide(L)'
;MNSYSLLTRSFHESSKPLFNLASTLLKASKRTQLRNELIKQGPKRPTSAYFLYLQDHRSQFVKENPTLRPAEISKIAGEKWQNLEADIKEKYISERKKLYSEYQKAKKEFDEKLPPKKPAGPFIKYANEVRSQVFAQHPDKSQLDLMKIIGDKWQSLDQSIKDKYIQEYKKAIQEYNARYPLN
;
A
#
# COMPACT_ATOMS: atom_id res chain seq x y z
N MET A 1 16.95 -16.22 54.03
CA MET A 1 16.97 -14.75 53.95
C MET A 1 16.77 -14.37 52.49
N ASN A 2 15.69 -13.64 52.18
CA ASN A 2 15.35 -13.22 50.83
C ASN A 2 16.33 -12.14 50.34
N SER A 3 17.04 -12.39 49.23
CA SER A 3 17.63 -11.33 48.42
C SER A 3 17.05 -11.40 47.02
N TYR A 4 15.94 -10.68 46.81
CA TYR A 4 15.35 -10.49 45.50
C TYR A 4 16.28 -9.61 44.64
N SER A 5 17.10 -10.22 43.78
CA SER A 5 17.77 -9.48 42.70
C SER A 5 16.86 -9.47 41.46
N LEU A 6 15.81 -8.65 41.51
CA LEU A 6 15.12 -8.21 40.30
C LEU A 6 15.97 -7.11 39.70
N LEU A 7 16.66 -7.37 38.57
CA LEU A 7 17.04 -6.41 37.49
C LEU A 7 18.28 -6.86 36.69
N THR A 8 18.26 -8.06 36.10
CA THR A 8 19.09 -8.35 34.91
C THR A 8 18.34 -9.25 33.94
N ARG A 9 17.18 -8.78 33.43
CA ARG A 9 16.76 -9.24 32.10
C ARG A 9 17.77 -8.67 31.13
N SER A 10 18.77 -9.48 30.79
CA SER A 10 19.70 -9.20 29.70
C SER A 10 18.86 -8.94 28.46
N PHE A 11 18.76 -7.66 28.11
CA PHE A 11 18.35 -7.27 26.78
C PHE A 11 19.47 -7.78 25.89
N HIS A 12 19.31 -9.00 25.38
CA HIS A 12 20.31 -9.64 24.53
C HIS A 12 20.36 -8.86 23.21
N GLU A 13 21.21 -7.83 23.26
CA GLU A 13 22.01 -7.17 22.24
C GLU A 13 21.82 -7.67 20.79
N SER A 14 20.63 -7.53 20.22
CA SER A 14 20.48 -7.39 18.77
C SER A 14 20.71 -5.92 18.40
N SER A 15 21.91 -5.40 18.62
CA SER A 15 22.33 -4.05 18.24
C SER A 15 22.62 -3.91 16.74
N LYS A 16 21.87 -4.61 15.88
CA LYS A 16 21.76 -4.21 14.48
C LYS A 16 20.70 -3.10 14.45
N PRO A 17 21.06 -1.83 14.21
CA PRO A 17 20.08 -0.76 14.21
C PRO A 17 19.11 -1.02 13.06
N LEU A 18 17.92 -1.55 13.36
CA LEU A 18 16.85 -1.79 12.38
C LEU A 18 16.37 -0.48 11.72
N PHE A 19 16.89 0.67 12.14
CA PHE A 19 16.36 1.97 11.81
C PHE A 19 17.40 2.97 11.29
N ASN A 20 18.39 2.53 10.50
CA ASN A 20 18.88 3.41 9.44
C ASN A 20 17.90 3.41 8.25
N LEU A 21 16.60 3.61 8.56
CA LEU A 21 15.50 3.66 7.61
C LEU A 21 15.72 4.82 6.64
N ALA A 22 16.25 5.96 7.11
CA ALA A 22 16.45 7.13 6.25
C ALA A 22 17.33 6.81 5.03
N SER A 23 18.51 6.23 5.22
CA SER A 23 19.43 5.91 4.10
C SER A 23 18.91 4.81 3.17
N THR A 24 18.12 3.87 3.71
CA THR A 24 17.54 2.74 2.95
C THR A 24 16.29 3.16 2.19
N LEU A 25 15.44 4.01 2.77
CA LEU A 25 14.25 4.57 2.13
C LEU A 25 14.61 5.49 0.96
N LEU A 26 15.76 6.17 1.02
CA LEU A 26 16.20 7.10 -0.03
C LEU A 26 16.65 6.42 -1.32
N LYS A 27 17.05 5.14 -1.29
CA LYS A 27 17.65 4.45 -2.45
C LYS A 27 16.65 3.54 -3.17
N ALA A 28 15.48 4.07 -3.51
CA ALA A 28 14.62 3.39 -4.48
C ALA A 28 15.38 3.22 -5.80
N SER A 29 15.29 2.05 -6.44
CA SER A 29 15.97 1.83 -7.73
C SER A 29 15.46 2.82 -8.79
N LYS A 30 16.29 3.17 -9.79
CA LYS A 30 15.90 4.08 -10.91
C LYS A 30 14.55 3.70 -11.54
N ARG A 31 14.25 2.41 -11.66
CA ARG A 31 12.94 1.90 -12.16
C ARG A 31 11.78 2.22 -11.22
N THR A 32 11.99 2.04 -9.93
CA THR A 32 10.98 2.35 -8.91
C THR A 32 10.66 3.84 -8.92
N GLN A 33 11.69 4.69 -9.03
CA GLN A 33 11.53 6.14 -9.14
C GLN A 33 10.74 6.52 -10.41
N LEU A 34 11.16 6.04 -11.58
CA LEU A 34 10.46 6.29 -12.84
C LEU A 34 8.99 5.84 -12.78
N ARG A 35 8.71 4.65 -12.24
CA ARG A 35 7.34 4.16 -12.08
C ARG A 35 6.53 5.04 -11.13
N ASN A 36 7.12 5.51 -10.03
CA ASN A 36 6.45 6.41 -9.08
C ASN A 36 6.11 7.76 -9.72
N GLU A 37 7.00 8.31 -10.55
CA GLU A 37 6.72 9.54 -11.31
C GLU A 37 5.59 9.34 -12.31
N LEU A 38 5.56 8.21 -13.03
CA LEU A 38 4.43 7.88 -13.88
C LEU A 38 3.13 7.76 -13.06
N ILE A 39 3.14 7.06 -11.91
CA ILE A 39 1.96 6.94 -11.02
C ILE A 39 1.41 8.32 -10.60
N LYS A 40 2.27 9.31 -10.39
CA LYS A 40 1.86 10.68 -10.03
C LYS A 40 1.01 11.36 -11.10
N GLN A 41 1.23 11.01 -12.38
CA GLN A 41 0.47 11.49 -13.54
C GLN A 41 -0.86 10.75 -13.76
N GLY A 42 -1.11 9.67 -13.01
CA GLY A 42 -2.34 8.90 -13.11
C GLY A 42 -3.58 9.66 -12.61
N PRO A 43 -4.78 9.11 -12.87
CA PRO A 43 -6.04 9.72 -12.47
C PRO A 43 -6.07 9.97 -10.96
N LYS A 44 -6.69 11.08 -10.55
CA LYS A 44 -6.82 11.45 -9.14
C LYS A 44 -8.08 10.83 -8.56
N ARG A 45 -7.98 10.40 -7.29
CA ARG A 45 -9.14 9.91 -6.55
C ARG A 45 -10.17 11.03 -6.47
N PRO A 46 -11.46 10.75 -6.72
CA PRO A 46 -12.48 11.77 -6.64
C PRO A 46 -12.67 12.25 -5.21
N THR A 47 -13.09 13.50 -5.11
CA THR A 47 -13.40 14.20 -3.89
C THR A 47 -14.47 13.46 -3.07
N SER A 48 -14.38 13.52 -1.73
CA SER A 48 -15.37 12.87 -0.86
C SER A 48 -16.75 13.56 -0.97
N ALA A 49 -17.82 12.86 -0.62
CA ALA A 49 -19.19 13.40 -0.67
C ALA A 49 -19.34 14.70 0.15
N TYR A 50 -18.72 14.74 1.34
CA TYR A 50 -18.66 15.94 2.16
C TYR A 50 -17.96 17.11 1.44
N PHE A 51 -16.87 16.84 0.74
CA PHE A 51 -16.13 17.89 0.04
C PHE A 51 -16.86 18.38 -1.22
N LEU A 52 -17.67 17.53 -1.88
CA LEU A 52 -18.59 17.96 -2.95
C LEU A 52 -19.64 18.93 -2.39
N TYR A 53 -20.28 18.54 -1.27
CA TYR A 53 -21.20 19.43 -0.54
C TYR A 53 -20.54 20.75 -0.13
N LEU A 54 -19.33 20.68 0.42
CA LEU A 54 -18.57 21.86 0.83
C LEU A 54 -18.28 22.76 -0.36
N GLN A 55 -17.92 22.21 -1.52
CA GLN A 55 -17.64 23.00 -2.72
C GLN A 55 -18.85 23.85 -3.14
N ASP A 56 -20.05 23.27 -3.10
CA ASP A 56 -21.29 23.98 -3.45
C ASP A 56 -21.67 25.04 -2.42
N HIS A 57 -21.57 24.72 -1.13
CA HIS A 57 -22.08 25.57 -0.04
C HIS A 57 -21.02 26.48 0.58
N ARG A 58 -19.74 26.39 0.18
CA ARG A 58 -18.66 27.20 0.73
C ARG A 58 -18.95 28.70 0.63
N SER A 59 -19.47 29.15 -0.50
CA SER A 59 -19.79 30.56 -0.71
C SER A 59 -20.88 31.05 0.24
N GLN A 60 -21.89 30.21 0.51
CA GLN A 60 -22.93 30.48 1.50
C GLN A 60 -22.34 30.57 2.90
N PHE A 61 -21.50 29.63 3.32
CA PHE A 61 -20.91 29.67 4.67
C PHE A 61 -19.98 30.86 4.89
N VAL A 62 -19.25 31.27 3.86
CA VAL A 62 -18.40 32.49 3.90
C VAL A 62 -19.27 33.75 4.00
N LYS A 63 -20.40 33.81 3.28
CA LYS A 63 -21.35 34.95 3.39
C LYS A 63 -22.04 35.01 4.75
N GLU A 64 -22.41 33.86 5.31
CA GLU A 64 -23.00 33.77 6.65
C GLU A 64 -21.99 34.12 7.75
N ASN A 65 -20.70 33.87 7.51
CA ASN A 65 -19.64 34.05 8.50
C ASN A 65 -18.40 34.76 7.90
N PRO A 66 -18.51 36.03 7.48
CA PRO A 66 -17.43 36.73 6.76
C PRO A 66 -16.22 37.05 7.66
N THR A 67 -16.41 37.05 8.98
CA THR A 67 -15.36 37.34 9.98
C THR A 67 -14.55 36.12 10.37
N LEU A 68 -15.06 34.90 10.12
CA LEU A 68 -14.43 33.66 10.56
C LEU A 68 -13.33 33.22 9.59
N ARG A 69 -12.32 32.53 10.14
CA ARG A 69 -11.24 31.97 9.32
C ARG A 69 -11.77 30.78 8.50
N PRO A 70 -11.19 30.47 7.33
CA PRO A 70 -11.58 29.32 6.52
C PRO A 70 -11.60 27.97 7.27
N ALA A 71 -10.73 27.81 8.27
CA ALA A 71 -10.68 26.62 9.12
C ALA A 71 -11.89 26.51 10.06
N GLU A 72 -12.40 27.62 10.59
CA GLU A 72 -13.60 27.66 11.44
C GLU A 72 -14.85 27.43 10.62
N ILE A 73 -14.94 28.04 9.43
CA ILE A 73 -16.00 27.79 8.45
C ILE A 73 -16.09 26.30 8.10
N SER A 74 -14.94 25.63 7.97
CA SER A 74 -14.90 24.20 7.68
C SER A 74 -15.41 23.33 8.84
N LYS A 75 -15.29 23.79 10.09
CA LYS A 75 -15.89 23.09 11.25
C LYS A 75 -17.41 23.19 11.22
N ILE A 76 -17.93 24.40 11.00
CA ILE A 76 -19.38 24.65 10.88
C ILE A 76 -19.99 23.84 9.73
N ALA A 77 -19.33 23.82 8.57
CA ALA A 77 -19.79 23.01 7.43
C ALA A 77 -19.79 21.51 7.76
N GLY A 78 -18.82 21.03 8.53
CA GLY A 78 -18.76 19.65 9.02
C GLY A 78 -19.94 19.30 9.92
N GLU A 79 -20.28 20.17 10.87
CA GLU A 79 -21.44 20.02 11.76
C GLU A 79 -22.76 20.03 10.97
N LYS A 80 -22.93 21.00 10.05
CA LYS A 80 -24.08 21.05 9.14
C LYS A 80 -24.22 19.79 8.28
N TRP A 81 -23.11 19.22 7.81
CA TRP A 81 -23.11 17.96 7.05
C TRP A 81 -23.53 16.74 7.89
N GLN A 82 -23.20 16.69 9.18
CA GLN A 82 -23.66 15.61 10.06
C GLN A 82 -25.18 15.70 10.30
N ASN A 83 -25.71 16.91 10.44
CA ASN A 83 -27.13 17.17 10.69
C ASN A 83 -27.96 17.36 9.40
N LEU A 84 -27.35 17.18 8.23
CA LEU A 84 -28.02 17.32 6.95
C LEU A 84 -29.05 16.20 6.75
N GLU A 85 -30.17 16.51 6.08
CA GLU A 85 -31.18 15.52 5.71
C GLU A 85 -30.60 14.38 4.87
N ALA A 86 -31.09 13.16 5.11
CA ALA A 86 -30.60 11.95 4.48
C ALA A 86 -30.69 12.01 2.94
N ASP A 87 -31.77 12.56 2.40
CA ASP A 87 -32.00 12.66 0.95
C ASP A 87 -30.97 13.57 0.27
N ILE A 88 -30.69 14.73 0.88
CA ILE A 88 -29.68 15.66 0.38
C ILE A 88 -28.28 15.04 0.50
N LYS A 89 -28.02 14.31 1.60
CA LYS A 89 -26.75 13.61 1.81
C LYS A 89 -26.53 12.52 0.76
N GLU A 90 -27.59 11.76 0.46
CA GLU A 90 -27.59 10.67 -0.51
C GLU A 90 -27.31 11.17 -1.93
N LYS A 91 -27.77 12.37 -2.29
CA LYS A 91 -27.38 13.03 -3.55
C LYS A 91 -25.85 13.08 -3.71
N TYR A 92 -25.13 13.60 -2.73
CA TYR A 92 -23.67 13.72 -2.79
C TYR A 92 -22.94 12.38 -2.65
N ILE A 93 -23.51 11.44 -1.88
CA ILE A 93 -22.97 10.07 -1.75
C ILE A 93 -23.08 9.33 -3.10
N SER A 94 -24.22 9.43 -3.77
CA SER A 94 -24.47 8.80 -5.06
C SER A 94 -23.63 9.42 -6.18
N GLU A 95 -23.45 10.74 -6.18
CA GLU A 95 -22.55 11.44 -7.10
C GLU A 95 -21.09 10.99 -6.90
N ARG A 96 -20.60 10.97 -5.65
CA ARG A 96 -19.28 10.42 -5.32
C ARG A 96 -19.15 8.98 -5.80
N LYS A 97 -20.17 8.14 -5.64
CA LYS A 97 -20.15 6.73 -6.08
C LYS A 97 -19.97 6.62 -7.60
N LYS A 98 -20.66 7.47 -8.38
CA LYS A 98 -20.49 7.55 -9.84
C LYS A 98 -19.06 7.95 -10.22
N LEU A 99 -18.57 9.07 -9.67
CA LEU A 99 -17.20 9.56 -9.90
C LEU A 99 -16.14 8.52 -9.50
N TYR A 100 -16.38 7.77 -8.42
CA TYR A 100 -15.48 6.71 -7.96
C TYR A 100 -15.46 5.51 -8.91
N SER A 101 -16.61 5.13 -9.48
CA SER A 101 -16.66 4.09 -10.50
C SER A 101 -15.92 4.50 -11.78
N GLU A 102 -16.04 5.75 -12.21
CA GLU A 102 -15.29 6.28 -13.37
C GLU A 102 -13.80 6.31 -13.09
N TYR A 103 -13.42 6.78 -11.90
CA TYR A 103 -12.03 6.75 -11.43
C TYR A 103 -11.44 5.34 -11.44
N GLN A 104 -12.18 4.32 -10.98
CA GLN A 104 -11.70 2.93 -10.98
C GLN A 104 -11.43 2.42 -12.40
N LYS A 105 -12.30 2.74 -13.37
CA LYS A 105 -12.11 2.38 -14.78
C LYS A 105 -10.85 3.06 -15.34
N ALA A 106 -10.76 4.38 -15.20
CA ALA A 106 -9.61 5.16 -15.65
C ALA A 106 -8.31 4.70 -14.96
N LYS A 107 -8.37 4.34 -13.67
CA LYS A 107 -7.22 3.85 -12.91
C LYS A 107 -6.75 2.48 -13.40
N LYS A 108 -7.66 1.58 -13.72
CA LYS A 108 -7.33 0.26 -14.29
C LYS A 108 -6.64 0.42 -15.64
N GLU A 109 -7.22 1.20 -16.56
CA GLU A 109 -6.62 1.50 -17.86
C GLU A 109 -5.24 2.17 -17.74
N PHE A 110 -5.09 3.06 -16.77
CA PHE A 110 -3.81 3.71 -16.48
C PHE A 110 -2.77 2.72 -15.94
N ASP A 111 -3.15 1.84 -15.02
CA ASP A 111 -2.25 0.86 -14.41
C ASP A 111 -1.78 -0.22 -15.40
N GLU A 112 -2.59 -0.54 -16.41
CA GLU A 112 -2.22 -1.42 -17.54
C GLU A 112 -1.15 -0.79 -18.45
N LYS A 113 -1.15 0.55 -18.60
CA LYS A 113 -0.15 1.30 -19.38
C LYS A 113 1.19 1.46 -18.64
N LEU A 114 1.21 1.29 -17.31
CA LEU A 114 2.45 1.42 -16.54
C LEU A 114 3.42 0.26 -16.85
N PRO A 115 4.73 0.53 -16.91
CA PRO A 115 5.73 -0.53 -17.10
C PRO A 115 5.59 -1.55 -15.97
N PRO A 116 5.49 -2.87 -16.24
CA PRO A 116 5.21 -3.88 -15.23
C PRO A 116 6.26 -3.86 -14.12
N LYS A 117 5.88 -4.35 -12.94
CA LYS A 117 6.86 -4.55 -11.85
C LYS A 117 7.90 -5.57 -12.30
N LYS A 118 9.08 -5.52 -11.67
CA LYS A 118 10.09 -6.57 -11.85
C LYS A 118 9.47 -7.96 -11.63
N PRO A 119 9.92 -8.98 -12.37
CA PRO A 119 9.50 -10.34 -12.11
C PRO A 119 9.79 -10.71 -10.65
N ALA A 120 8.90 -11.54 -10.08
CA ALA A 120 9.06 -12.02 -8.72
C ALA A 120 10.37 -12.84 -8.60
N GLY A 121 11.10 -12.65 -7.49
CA GLY A 121 12.32 -13.42 -7.23
C GLY A 121 12.04 -14.91 -7.00
N PRO A 122 13.09 -15.76 -7.00
CA PRO A 122 12.97 -17.22 -6.91
C PRO A 122 12.12 -17.68 -5.71
N PHE A 123 12.42 -17.16 -4.51
CA PHE A 123 11.68 -17.47 -3.29
C PHE A 123 10.21 -17.08 -3.38
N ILE A 124 9.88 -15.93 -3.97
CA ILE A 124 8.49 -15.46 -4.07
C ILE A 124 7.69 -16.33 -5.04
N LYS A 125 8.32 -16.77 -6.13
CA LYS A 125 7.71 -17.72 -7.07
C LYS A 125 7.39 -19.04 -6.37
N TYR A 126 8.38 -19.63 -5.70
CA TYR A 126 8.18 -20.83 -4.87
C TYR A 126 7.10 -20.63 -3.80
N ALA A 127 7.17 -19.52 -3.05
CA ALA A 127 6.22 -19.22 -1.99
C ALA A 127 4.79 -19.14 -2.51
N ASN A 128 4.55 -18.58 -3.70
CA ASN A 128 3.22 -18.54 -4.29
C ASN A 128 2.68 -19.94 -4.62
N GLU A 129 3.54 -20.87 -5.01
CA GLU A 129 3.16 -22.26 -5.34
C GLU A 129 2.81 -23.07 -4.09
N VAL A 130 3.62 -22.96 -3.03
CA VAL A 130 3.41 -23.75 -1.80
C VAL A 130 2.49 -23.10 -0.79
N ARG A 131 2.20 -21.79 -0.91
CA ARG A 131 1.39 -21.06 0.09
C ARG A 131 0.03 -21.69 0.33
N SER A 132 -0.65 -22.17 -0.71
CA SER A 132 -1.94 -22.85 -0.58
C SER A 132 -1.81 -24.15 0.22
N GLN A 133 -0.75 -24.92 -0.02
CA GLN A 133 -0.46 -26.16 0.69
C GLN A 133 -0.12 -25.90 2.15
N VAL A 134 0.71 -24.89 2.43
CA VAL A 134 1.06 -24.53 3.81
C VAL A 134 -0.14 -23.95 4.56
N PHE A 135 -1.00 -23.17 3.90
CA PHE A 135 -2.25 -22.69 4.48
C PHE A 135 -3.20 -23.83 4.81
N ALA A 136 -3.33 -24.84 3.94
CA ALA A 136 -4.15 -26.02 4.23
C ALA A 136 -3.61 -26.85 5.42
N GLN A 137 -2.29 -26.91 5.60
CA GLN A 137 -1.65 -27.57 6.74
C GLN A 137 -1.76 -26.78 8.04
N HIS A 138 -1.91 -25.45 7.95
CA HIS A 138 -1.93 -24.54 9.09
C HIS A 138 -2.94 -23.39 8.90
N PRO A 139 -4.26 -23.69 8.81
CA PRO A 139 -5.29 -22.69 8.50
C PRO A 139 -5.52 -21.68 9.64
N ASP A 140 -5.11 -22.03 10.86
CA ASP A 140 -5.17 -21.24 12.08
C ASP A 140 -4.08 -20.17 12.17
N LYS A 141 -2.97 -20.35 11.44
CA LYS A 141 -1.79 -19.47 11.54
C LYS A 141 -1.93 -18.20 10.74
N SER A 142 -1.35 -17.12 11.27
CA SER A 142 -1.25 -15.84 10.57
C SER A 142 -0.40 -15.95 9.31
N GLN A 143 -0.71 -15.12 8.31
CA GLN A 143 0.03 -15.02 7.06
C GLN A 143 1.55 -14.82 7.26
N LEU A 144 1.96 -14.08 8.30
CA LEU A 144 3.37 -13.87 8.61
C LEU A 144 4.06 -15.16 9.07
N ASP A 145 3.38 -15.98 9.87
CA ASP A 145 3.93 -17.23 10.36
C ASP A 145 3.94 -18.30 9.27
N LEU A 146 2.94 -18.32 8.39
CA LEU A 146 2.98 -19.13 7.18
C LEU A 146 4.19 -18.79 6.31
N MET A 147 4.51 -17.51 6.17
CA MET A 147 5.69 -17.08 5.41
C MET A 147 7.02 -17.49 6.06
N LYS A 148 7.09 -17.55 7.41
CA LYS A 148 8.27 -18.10 8.10
C LYS A 148 8.44 -19.58 7.79
N ILE A 149 7.35 -20.36 7.90
CA ILE A 149 7.36 -21.81 7.58
C ILE A 149 7.77 -22.05 6.13
N ILE A 150 7.25 -21.27 5.19
CA ILE A 150 7.64 -21.34 3.77
C ILE A 150 9.12 -20.97 3.58
N GLY A 151 9.62 -19.99 4.35
CA GLY A 151 11.04 -19.63 4.39
C GLY A 151 11.92 -20.81 4.80
N ASP A 152 11.57 -21.50 5.88
CA ASP A 152 12.30 -22.68 6.37
C ASP A 152 12.25 -23.83 5.35
N LYS A 153 11.07 -24.06 4.74
CA LYS A 153 10.90 -25.01 3.64
C LYS A 153 11.80 -24.67 2.45
N TRP A 154 11.84 -23.39 2.04
CA TRP A 154 12.73 -22.93 0.97
C TRP A 154 14.20 -23.17 1.32
N GLN A 155 14.64 -22.86 2.54
CA GLN A 155 16.04 -23.12 2.93
C GLN A 155 16.37 -24.62 2.92
N SER A 156 15.42 -25.48 3.27
CA SER A 156 15.59 -26.93 3.32
C SER A 156 15.47 -27.63 1.95
N LEU A 157 15.05 -26.91 0.90
CA LEU A 157 14.99 -27.48 -0.45
C LEU A 157 16.37 -27.79 -1.01
N ASP A 158 16.42 -28.85 -1.82
CA ASP A 158 17.60 -29.22 -2.61
C ASP A 158 18.04 -28.07 -3.53
N GLN A 159 19.37 -27.95 -3.69
CA GLN A 159 19.97 -26.87 -4.46
C GLN A 159 19.58 -26.94 -5.95
N SER A 160 19.42 -28.15 -6.53
CA SER A 160 18.99 -28.31 -7.93
C SER A 160 17.60 -27.70 -8.17
N ILE A 161 16.68 -27.89 -7.22
CA ILE A 161 15.34 -27.31 -7.28
C ILE A 161 15.41 -25.79 -7.16
N LYS A 162 16.20 -25.26 -6.22
CA LYS A 162 16.42 -23.80 -6.08
C LYS A 162 17.02 -23.20 -7.36
N ASP A 163 17.99 -23.89 -7.96
CA ASP A 163 18.67 -23.47 -9.17
C ASP A 163 17.71 -23.33 -10.35
N LYS A 164 16.71 -24.21 -10.46
CA LYS A 164 15.63 -24.06 -11.46
C LYS A 164 14.90 -22.72 -11.30
N TYR A 165 14.46 -22.37 -10.10
CA TYR A 165 13.79 -21.08 -9.86
C TYR A 165 14.73 -19.88 -10.09
N ILE A 166 16.02 -20.03 -9.77
CA ILE A 166 17.04 -19.00 -10.01
C ILE A 166 17.24 -18.80 -11.51
N GLN A 167 17.35 -19.87 -12.30
CA GLN A 167 17.52 -19.81 -13.76
C GLN A 167 16.30 -19.21 -14.44
N GLU A 168 15.09 -19.62 -14.04
CA GLU A 168 13.85 -19.04 -14.54
C GLU A 168 13.76 -17.54 -14.23
N TYR A 169 14.14 -17.13 -13.02
CA TYR A 169 14.21 -15.72 -12.66
C TYR A 169 15.26 -14.96 -13.48
N LYS A 170 16.44 -15.53 -13.72
CA LYS A 170 17.50 -14.95 -14.57
C LYS A 170 16.99 -14.72 -16.00
N LYS A 171 16.28 -15.70 -16.57
CA LYS A 171 15.66 -15.55 -17.90
C LYS A 171 14.59 -14.45 -17.89
N ALA A 172 13.67 -14.48 -16.93
CA ALA A 172 12.59 -13.50 -16.83
C ALA A 172 13.11 -12.07 -16.63
N ILE A 173 14.16 -11.87 -15.82
CA ILE A 173 14.74 -10.54 -15.62
C ILE A 173 15.50 -10.06 -16.86
N GLN A 174 16.14 -10.96 -17.61
CA GLN A 174 16.79 -10.63 -18.88
C GLN A 174 15.76 -10.17 -19.92
N GLU A 175 14.68 -10.92 -20.11
CA GLU A 175 13.57 -10.56 -20.99
C GLU A 175 12.91 -9.24 -20.57
N TYR A 176 12.69 -9.05 -19.27
CA TYR A 176 12.15 -7.81 -18.72
C TYR A 176 13.08 -6.61 -18.95
N ASN A 177 14.40 -6.79 -18.80
CA ASN A 177 15.37 -5.73 -19.07
C ASN A 177 15.46 -5.38 -20.55
N ALA A 178 15.34 -6.37 -21.44
CA ALA A 178 15.30 -6.16 -22.88
C ALA A 178 14.03 -5.42 -23.32
N ARG A 179 12.87 -5.76 -22.73
CA ARG A 179 11.58 -5.13 -23.05
C ARG A 179 11.42 -3.74 -22.43
N TYR A 180 12.03 -3.51 -21.27
CA TYR A 180 11.97 -2.24 -20.54
C TYR A 180 13.39 -1.76 -20.16
N PRO A 181 14.18 -1.32 -21.16
CA PRO A 181 15.51 -0.80 -20.90
C PRO A 181 15.42 0.49 -20.07
N LEU A 182 16.44 0.72 -19.24
CA LEU A 182 16.63 2.00 -18.59
C LEU A 182 17.48 2.86 -19.52
N ASN A 183 16.88 3.90 -20.11
CA ASN A 183 17.66 5.02 -20.66
C ASN A 183 18.34 5.77 -19.51
#